data_AF-A0A9E4KN75-F1
#
_entry.id   AF-A0A9E4KN75-F1
#
_cell.length_a   1.000
_cell.length_b   1.000
_cell.length_c   1.000
_cell.angle_alpha   90.00
_cell.angle_beta   90.00
_cell.angle_gamma   90.00
#
_symmetry.space_group_name_H-M   'P 1'
#
loop_
_entity.id
_entity.type
_entity.pdbx_description
1 polymer ?
#
loop_
_entity_poly.entity_id
_entity_poly.type
_entity_poly.pdbx_seq_one_letter_code
_entity_poly.pdbx_strand_id
1 'polypeptide(L)'
;MVDQPPAPRPKDPEMALSTKAPPARRPLPITPDLDPPGASQLGLSPAEIEQFRTQGFVVKRGLIPRSAFKPFIDLWWRQPPVTCAGLTREQAGWTAPGKHWPKENRWGLADNWMGNGAWPSPEDERPGATPGERVGRLPYKLTRDRGNDVWRWHGIGHDPAFVAATSAHPRMLHMLEILLGGPVKRPRRNRGIYAVFPLDPEAAASQLGPHMDQSMTEVSAVTYLEDVPPLSGGFTIYPTSPQLLYPTSAQALNWVATEQSAGVMDRIKSEIQPLEFTGQAGDVIFCHGWMVHSAGIHETDRIRLAAVQDFNKVRERSHMRWTAAGKNGGPRIHCDMGGVFRFPEESDDDPADGYREVTNQWIMDSNEFVLTREAPYDDMFREWNLGQRPVEGNIVDEPAWWEKYNLPLLPAAGMPRGTGGTPAVPLSDIAEYGGDGTWRVASRANDWMRL
;
A
#
# COMPACT_ATOMS: atom_id res chain seq x y z
N MET A 1 6.31 -16.81 -29.63
CA MET A 1 6.52 -16.11 -28.34
C MET A 1 7.50 -15.00 -28.62
N VAL A 2 7.12 -13.75 -28.37
CA VAL A 2 8.09 -12.64 -28.39
C VAL A 2 9.09 -12.93 -27.28
N ASP A 3 10.39 -12.89 -27.57
CA ASP A 3 11.43 -13.07 -26.56
C ASP A 3 11.26 -11.98 -25.49
N GLN A 4 10.69 -12.35 -24.34
CA GLN A 4 10.61 -11.44 -23.22
C GLN A 4 12.01 -11.32 -22.58
N PRO A 5 12.38 -10.11 -22.10
CA PRO A 5 13.60 -9.97 -21.34
C PRO A 5 13.58 -10.88 -20.10
N PRO A 6 14.76 -11.31 -19.62
CA PRO A 6 14.88 -12.19 -18.48
C PRO A 6 14.23 -11.58 -17.24
N ALA A 7 13.73 -12.43 -16.34
CA ALA A 7 13.19 -11.95 -15.07
C ALA A 7 14.31 -11.23 -14.28
N PRO A 8 14.04 -10.03 -13.73
CA PRO A 8 14.99 -9.33 -12.88
C PRO A 8 15.24 -10.14 -11.60
N ARG A 9 16.35 -9.85 -10.92
CA ARG A 9 16.61 -10.42 -9.60
C ARG A 9 15.47 -10.04 -8.65
N PRO A 10 14.92 -11.01 -7.89
CA PRO A 10 13.84 -10.73 -6.97
C PRO A 10 14.32 -9.82 -5.85
N LYS A 11 13.46 -8.90 -5.42
CA LYS A 11 13.69 -7.96 -4.32
C LYS A 11 12.55 -8.10 -3.32
N ASP A 12 12.78 -7.61 -2.10
CA ASP A 12 11.74 -7.53 -1.09
C ASP A 12 10.54 -6.73 -1.64
N PRO A 13 9.35 -7.35 -1.75
CA PRO A 13 8.18 -6.71 -2.33
C PRO A 13 7.61 -5.60 -1.44
N GLU A 14 8.05 -5.50 -0.20
CA GLU A 14 7.67 -4.47 0.74
C GLU A 14 8.73 -3.37 0.89
N MET A 15 9.82 -3.44 0.12
CA MET A 15 10.78 -2.35 0.03
C MET A 15 10.15 -1.14 -0.67
N ALA A 16 10.56 0.04 -0.23
CA ALA A 16 10.31 1.28 -0.93
C ALA A 16 11.61 1.75 -1.59
N LEU A 17 11.51 2.40 -2.75
CA LEU A 17 12.62 3.16 -3.28
C LEU A 17 12.75 4.44 -2.44
N SER A 18 13.90 4.59 -1.79
CA SER A 18 14.32 5.83 -1.15
C SER A 18 15.85 5.85 -1.09
N THR A 19 16.38 6.97 -0.62
CA THR A 19 17.81 7.25 -0.48
C THR A 19 18.07 7.93 0.86
N LYS A 20 19.34 8.04 1.25
CA LYS A 20 19.72 8.73 2.49
C LYS A 20 19.66 10.26 2.39
N ALA A 21 19.58 10.82 1.17
CA ALA A 21 19.46 12.26 0.99
C ALA A 21 18.20 12.79 1.70
N PRO A 22 18.33 13.86 2.50
CA PRO A 22 17.18 14.51 3.10
C PRO A 22 16.40 15.32 2.05
N PRO A 23 15.09 15.51 2.24
CA PRO A 23 14.34 16.46 1.43
C PRO A 23 14.83 17.89 1.70
N ALA A 24 14.98 18.69 0.63
CA ALA A 24 15.53 20.04 0.73
C ALA A 24 14.47 21.12 1.01
N ARG A 25 13.18 20.80 0.87
CA ARG A 25 12.08 21.77 0.87
C ARG A 25 10.97 21.34 1.83
N ARG A 26 10.37 22.31 2.50
CA ARG A 26 9.15 22.13 3.32
C ARG A 26 7.93 22.01 2.39
N PRO A 27 6.91 21.18 2.70
CA PRO A 27 5.74 21.05 1.85
C PRO A 27 4.89 22.33 1.81
N LEU A 28 4.26 22.57 0.67
CA LEU A 28 3.22 23.60 0.51
C LEU A 28 1.84 22.92 0.49
N PRO A 29 0.81 23.49 1.14
CA PRO A 29 -0.51 22.88 1.16
C PRO A 29 -1.19 23.00 -0.21
N ILE A 30 -1.89 21.94 -0.62
CA ILE A 30 -2.83 21.96 -1.75
C ILE A 30 -4.18 22.42 -1.20
N THR A 31 -4.44 23.72 -1.29
CA THR A 31 -5.69 24.35 -0.86
C THR A 31 -6.70 24.43 -2.01
N PRO A 32 -8.02 24.49 -1.74
CA PRO A 32 -9.04 24.49 -2.79
C PRO A 32 -8.92 25.59 -3.85
N ASP A 33 -8.31 26.73 -3.51
CA ASP A 33 -8.04 27.84 -4.43
C ASP A 33 -6.93 27.53 -5.47
N LEU A 34 -6.12 26.50 -5.21
CA LEU A 34 -5.09 26.00 -6.13
C LEU A 34 -5.57 24.83 -6.99
N ASP A 35 -6.75 24.30 -6.73
CA ASP A 35 -7.28 23.17 -7.49
C ASP A 35 -7.67 23.61 -8.93
N PRO A 36 -7.43 22.75 -9.94
CA PRO A 36 -7.93 23.02 -11.28
C PRO A 36 -9.48 23.12 -11.33
N PRO A 37 -10.05 23.86 -12.30
CA PRO A 37 -11.48 23.84 -12.54
C PRO A 37 -12.01 22.40 -12.69
N GLY A 38 -13.11 22.07 -12.04
CA GLY A 38 -13.70 20.72 -12.09
C GLY A 38 -13.39 19.84 -10.88
N ALA A 39 -12.47 20.23 -9.99
CA ALA A 39 -12.09 19.44 -8.81
C ALA A 39 -13.27 19.03 -7.90
N SER A 40 -14.34 19.82 -7.84
CA SER A 40 -15.56 19.52 -7.07
C SER A 40 -16.64 18.74 -7.85
N GLN A 41 -16.38 18.39 -9.11
CA GLN A 41 -17.31 17.68 -9.99
C GLN A 41 -16.84 16.25 -10.24
N LEU A 42 -17.76 15.33 -10.53
CA LEU A 42 -17.37 13.99 -10.96
C LEU A 42 -16.83 14.03 -12.40
N GLY A 43 -15.74 13.31 -12.67
CA GLY A 43 -15.06 13.30 -13.96
C GLY A 43 -13.77 14.11 -13.96
N LEU A 44 -13.24 14.37 -15.16
CA LEU A 44 -12.00 15.11 -15.37
C LEU A 44 -12.23 16.28 -16.34
N SER A 45 -11.85 17.48 -15.92
CA SER A 45 -11.74 18.63 -16.81
C SER A 45 -10.43 18.56 -17.63
N PRO A 46 -10.31 19.35 -18.72
CA PRO A 46 -9.06 19.46 -19.46
C PRO A 46 -7.86 19.89 -18.59
N ALA A 47 -8.09 20.76 -17.59
CA ALA A 47 -7.03 21.22 -16.69
C ALA A 47 -6.60 20.13 -15.70
N GLU A 48 -7.54 19.32 -15.23
CA GLU A 48 -7.25 18.15 -14.39
C GLU A 48 -6.48 17.06 -15.16
N ILE A 49 -6.82 16.84 -16.43
CA ILE A 49 -6.09 15.93 -17.32
C ILE A 49 -4.65 16.40 -17.50
N GLU A 50 -4.44 17.68 -17.79
CA GLU A 50 -3.11 18.26 -17.96
C GLU A 50 -2.29 18.17 -16.67
N GLN A 51 -2.91 18.45 -15.51
CA GLN A 51 -2.26 18.28 -14.20
C GLN A 51 -1.83 16.83 -13.99
N PHE A 52 -2.72 15.86 -14.24
CA PHE A 52 -2.38 14.46 -14.05
C PHE A 52 -1.25 14.01 -15.00
N ARG A 53 -1.27 14.45 -16.27
CA ARG A 53 -0.22 14.12 -17.25
C ARG A 53 1.13 14.71 -16.88
N THR A 54 1.18 15.95 -16.40
CA THR A 54 2.46 16.64 -16.14
C THR A 54 3.00 16.39 -14.74
N GLN A 55 2.10 16.23 -13.76
CA GLN A 55 2.44 16.16 -12.34
C GLN A 55 2.17 14.79 -11.73
N GLY A 56 1.38 13.94 -12.38
CA GLY A 56 1.08 12.58 -11.92
C GLY A 56 0.05 12.51 -10.80
N PHE A 57 -0.75 13.56 -10.57
CA PHE A 57 -1.83 13.56 -9.59
C PHE A 57 -3.02 14.43 -10.00
N VAL A 58 -4.17 14.20 -9.37
CA VAL A 58 -5.38 15.05 -9.43
C VAL A 58 -6.13 14.97 -8.10
N VAL A 59 -6.74 16.06 -7.69
CA VAL A 59 -7.56 16.13 -6.46
C VAL A 59 -9.03 16.24 -6.81
N LYS A 60 -9.87 15.42 -6.17
CA LYS A 60 -11.33 15.53 -6.22
C LYS A 60 -11.88 15.87 -4.84
N ARG A 61 -12.53 17.02 -4.73
CA ARG A 61 -13.14 17.54 -3.50
C ARG A 61 -14.53 16.97 -3.29
N GLY A 62 -14.83 16.50 -2.08
CA GLY A 62 -16.12 15.93 -1.71
C GLY A 62 -16.55 14.75 -2.60
N LEU A 63 -15.59 13.99 -3.13
CA LEU A 63 -15.88 12.88 -4.04
C LEU A 63 -16.77 11.85 -3.34
N ILE A 64 -16.46 11.54 -2.08
CA ILE A 64 -17.26 10.63 -1.25
C ILE A 64 -17.97 11.44 -0.17
N PRO A 65 -19.28 11.25 0.08
CA PRO A 65 -19.98 11.96 1.15
C PRO A 65 -19.36 11.66 2.52
N ARG A 66 -19.07 12.70 3.31
CA ARG A 66 -18.49 12.55 4.66
C ARG A 66 -19.29 11.63 5.59
N SER A 67 -20.61 11.54 5.41
CA SER A 67 -21.50 10.68 6.20
C SER A 67 -21.19 9.20 6.02
N ALA A 68 -20.56 8.80 4.90
CA ALA A 68 -20.16 7.43 4.63
C ALA A 68 -19.12 6.90 5.64
N PHE A 69 -18.34 7.78 6.27
CA PHE A 69 -17.21 7.38 7.12
C PHE A 69 -17.56 7.25 8.60
N LYS A 70 -18.66 7.85 9.05
CA LYS A 70 -19.05 7.85 10.47
C LYS A 70 -19.06 6.44 11.10
N PRO A 71 -19.65 5.39 10.48
CA PRO A 71 -19.65 4.06 11.07
C PRO A 71 -18.26 3.46 11.29
N PHE A 72 -17.30 3.81 10.44
CA PHE A 72 -15.93 3.28 10.49
C PHE A 72 -15.06 4.08 11.45
N ILE A 73 -15.27 5.39 11.56
CA ILE A 73 -14.65 6.23 12.59
C ILE A 73 -15.14 5.82 13.98
N ASP A 74 -16.45 5.60 14.14
CA ASP A 74 -17.02 5.09 15.39
C ASP A 74 -16.49 3.67 15.73
N LEU A 75 -16.15 2.86 14.72
CA LEU A 75 -15.50 1.56 14.93
C LEU A 75 -14.03 1.72 15.32
N TRP A 76 -13.28 2.59 14.64
CA TRP A 76 -11.87 2.91 14.94
C TRP A 76 -11.69 3.34 16.41
N TRP A 77 -12.57 4.22 16.91
CA TRP A 77 -12.58 4.64 18.31
C TRP A 77 -12.89 3.52 19.31
N ARG A 78 -13.64 2.49 18.91
CA ARG A 78 -13.94 1.33 19.77
C ARG A 78 -12.80 0.31 19.80
N GLN A 79 -11.79 0.48 18.95
CA GLN A 79 -10.75 -0.52 18.71
C GLN A 79 -9.34 0.08 18.82
N PRO A 80 -8.98 0.73 19.95
CA PRO A 80 -7.66 1.33 20.10
C PRO A 80 -6.56 0.25 20.03
N PRO A 81 -5.43 0.51 19.33
CA PRO A 81 -4.43 -0.51 19.03
C PRO A 81 -3.59 -0.90 20.24
N VAL A 82 -3.63 -0.06 21.29
CA VAL A 82 -2.99 -0.26 22.58
C VAL A 82 -3.95 0.33 23.63
N THR A 83 -4.59 -0.51 24.45
CA THR A 83 -5.60 -0.03 25.41
C THR A 83 -4.99 0.86 26.49
N CYS A 84 -3.76 0.58 26.91
CA CYS A 84 -3.05 1.37 27.92
C CYS A 84 -2.64 2.77 27.45
N ALA A 85 -2.76 3.07 26.15
CA ALA A 85 -2.58 4.42 25.62
C ALA A 85 -3.74 5.36 25.97
N GLY A 86 -4.87 4.83 26.48
CA GLY A 86 -5.99 5.65 26.97
C GLY A 86 -6.66 6.50 25.89
N LEU A 87 -6.62 6.06 24.62
CA LEU A 87 -7.22 6.80 23.51
C LEU A 87 -8.74 6.93 23.71
N THR A 88 -9.22 8.16 23.88
CA THR A 88 -10.66 8.47 24.01
C THR A 88 -11.09 9.55 23.02
N ARG A 89 -12.32 9.47 22.52
CA ARG A 89 -12.81 10.41 21.50
C ARG A 89 -12.89 11.85 22.03
N GLU A 90 -13.18 12.00 23.33
CA GLU A 90 -13.48 13.28 23.99
C GLU A 90 -12.24 14.02 24.52
N GLN A 91 -11.03 13.56 24.21
CA GLN A 91 -9.81 14.19 24.72
C GLN A 91 -9.53 15.54 24.03
N ALA A 92 -9.49 16.62 24.84
CA ALA A 92 -9.02 17.92 24.39
C ALA A 92 -7.48 17.95 24.36
N GLY A 93 -6.91 18.07 23.16
CA GLY A 93 -5.46 18.04 22.95
C GLY A 93 -4.89 16.63 23.06
N TRP A 94 -4.43 16.09 21.94
CA TRP A 94 -3.78 14.78 21.90
C TRP A 94 -2.31 14.91 22.29
N THR A 95 -1.88 14.14 23.29
CA THR A 95 -0.46 13.80 23.45
C THR A 95 -0.19 12.54 22.65
N ALA A 96 0.92 12.52 21.91
CA ALA A 96 1.27 11.42 21.03
C ALA A 96 1.32 10.08 21.79
N PRO A 97 0.62 9.04 21.32
CA PRO A 97 0.51 7.79 22.06
C PRO A 97 1.74 6.88 21.88
N GLY A 98 2.72 7.27 21.06
CA GLY A 98 3.85 6.44 20.67
C GLY A 98 4.76 6.01 21.80
N LYS A 99 4.73 6.65 22.96
CA LYS A 99 5.40 6.12 24.18
C LYS A 99 4.87 4.74 24.59
N HIS A 100 3.64 4.44 24.23
CA HIS A 100 3.00 3.13 24.41
C HIS A 100 3.22 2.20 23.22
N TRP A 101 3.81 2.69 22.12
CA TRP A 101 4.09 1.83 20.97
C TRP A 101 5.26 0.92 21.35
N PRO A 102 5.26 -0.33 20.88
CA PRO A 102 6.41 -1.20 21.06
C PRO A 102 7.67 -0.56 20.42
N LYS A 103 8.84 -0.81 21.03
CA LYS A 103 10.12 -0.23 20.57
C LYS A 103 10.55 -0.74 19.21
N GLU A 104 10.28 -2.00 18.92
CA GLU A 104 10.42 -2.53 17.57
C GLU A 104 9.23 -2.03 16.75
N ASN A 105 9.41 -1.77 15.45
CA ASN A 105 8.30 -1.48 14.54
C ASN A 105 7.40 -2.73 14.43
N ARG A 106 6.56 -2.95 15.43
CA ARG A 106 5.85 -4.21 15.58
C ARG A 106 4.50 -4.14 14.89
N TRP A 107 4.24 -5.25 14.26
CA TRP A 107 2.92 -5.74 14.01
C TRP A 107 2.46 -6.43 15.32
N GLY A 108 1.22 -6.17 15.76
CA GLY A 108 0.79 -6.27 17.16
C GLY A 108 1.02 -7.59 17.92
N LEU A 109 1.40 -7.45 19.21
CA LEU A 109 1.29 -8.42 20.31
C LEU A 109 0.96 -7.71 21.67
N ALA A 110 0.44 -6.48 21.62
CA ALA A 110 0.13 -5.70 22.83
C ALA A 110 -1.33 -5.90 23.25
N ASP A 111 -1.63 -5.65 24.53
CA ASP A 111 -3.01 -5.60 25.05
C ASP A 111 -3.82 -4.59 24.24
N ASN A 112 -4.78 -5.11 23.47
CA ASN A 112 -5.58 -4.34 22.53
C ASN A 112 -7.05 -4.80 22.56
N TRP A 113 -7.86 -4.20 21.70
CA TRP A 113 -9.28 -4.52 21.56
C TRP A 113 -9.59 -5.97 21.14
N MET A 114 -8.59 -6.73 20.68
CA MET A 114 -8.70 -8.15 20.36
C MET A 114 -8.55 -9.05 21.61
N GLY A 115 -8.31 -8.47 22.80
CA GLY A 115 -8.23 -9.18 24.09
C GLY A 115 -6.82 -9.62 24.46
N ASN A 116 -6.72 -10.40 25.55
CA ASN A 116 -5.45 -10.90 26.10
C ASN A 116 -4.82 -12.03 25.27
N GLY A 117 -5.56 -12.57 24.28
CA GLY A 117 -5.03 -13.49 23.29
C GLY A 117 -4.61 -12.69 22.06
N ALA A 118 -3.38 -12.17 22.07
CA ALA A 118 -2.83 -11.51 20.89
C ALA A 118 -3.01 -12.42 19.67
N TRP A 119 -3.44 -11.84 18.55
CA TRP A 119 -3.62 -12.58 17.31
C TRP A 119 -2.71 -11.98 16.22
N PRO A 120 -1.80 -12.79 15.63
CA PRO A 120 -1.46 -14.16 16.01
C PRO A 120 -0.82 -14.19 17.41
N SER A 121 -0.93 -15.31 18.12
CA SER A 121 -0.32 -15.48 19.44
C SER A 121 1.19 -15.69 19.28
N PRO A 122 2.03 -15.27 20.24
CA PRO A 122 3.47 -15.60 20.23
C PRO A 122 3.75 -17.11 20.20
N GLU A 123 2.79 -17.91 20.66
CA GLU A 123 2.85 -19.37 20.73
C GLU A 123 2.29 -20.04 19.46
N ASP A 124 1.67 -19.30 18.53
CA ASP A 124 1.24 -19.84 17.25
C ASP A 124 2.45 -20.41 16.50
N GLU A 125 2.26 -21.56 15.85
CA GLU A 125 3.32 -22.21 15.07
C GLU A 125 3.79 -21.31 13.90
N ARG A 126 5.11 -21.14 13.81
CA ARG A 126 5.82 -20.31 12.82
C ARG A 126 6.94 -21.10 12.13
N PRO A 127 6.59 -21.99 11.19
CA PRO A 127 7.55 -22.87 10.52
C PRO A 127 8.74 -22.11 9.93
N GLY A 128 9.95 -22.37 10.42
CA GLY A 128 11.15 -21.78 9.81
C GLY A 128 11.26 -20.24 9.88
N ALA A 129 10.46 -19.58 10.73
CA ALA A 129 10.55 -18.14 11.00
C ALA A 129 10.97 -17.88 12.45
N THR A 130 11.93 -16.97 12.64
CA THR A 130 12.35 -16.53 13.97
C THR A 130 11.28 -15.63 14.61
N PRO A 131 11.05 -15.69 15.94
CA PRO A 131 10.22 -14.70 16.63
C PRO A 131 10.63 -13.25 16.28
N GLY A 132 9.64 -12.43 15.91
CA GLY A 132 9.88 -11.05 15.45
C GLY A 132 10.08 -10.88 13.94
N GLU A 133 10.23 -11.97 13.17
CA GLU A 133 10.19 -11.90 11.69
C GLU A 133 8.88 -11.27 11.22
N ARG A 134 8.97 -10.44 10.17
CA ARG A 134 7.80 -9.80 9.55
C ARG A 134 6.99 -10.87 8.83
N VAL A 135 5.93 -11.35 9.46
CA VAL A 135 5.11 -12.38 8.86
C VAL A 135 3.63 -12.01 8.77
N GLY A 136 2.91 -12.70 7.88
CA GLY A 136 1.47 -12.52 7.70
C GLY A 136 0.70 -12.83 9.00
N ARG A 137 -0.56 -12.39 9.06
CA ARG A 137 -1.55 -12.48 10.17
C ARG A 137 -1.79 -11.19 10.97
N LEU A 138 -1.25 -10.04 10.61
CA LEU A 138 -1.28 -8.90 11.55
C LEU A 138 -2.26 -7.79 11.15
N PRO A 139 -3.32 -7.52 11.92
CA PRO A 139 -4.39 -6.59 11.52
C PRO A 139 -3.99 -5.13 11.59
N TYR A 140 -2.89 -4.80 12.26
CA TYR A 140 -2.40 -3.44 12.35
C TYR A 140 -0.88 -3.36 12.52
N LYS A 141 -0.34 -2.19 12.25
CA LYS A 141 1.07 -1.84 12.40
C LYS A 141 1.20 -0.52 13.17
N LEU A 142 2.11 -0.49 14.15
CA LEU A 142 2.46 0.71 14.91
C LEU A 142 3.90 1.08 14.60
N THR A 143 4.14 2.34 14.22
CA THR A 143 5.49 2.83 13.90
C THR A 143 5.71 4.26 14.39
N ARG A 144 6.98 4.64 14.50
CA ARG A 144 7.43 6.03 14.67
C ARG A 144 8.09 6.50 13.38
N ASP A 145 7.29 7.00 12.45
CA ASP A 145 7.75 7.38 11.13
C ASP A 145 8.31 8.80 11.16
N ARG A 146 9.65 8.91 11.19
CA ARG A 146 10.35 10.19 11.03
C ARG A 146 9.83 11.28 11.98
N GLY A 147 9.53 10.89 13.22
CA GLY A 147 8.99 11.77 14.28
C GLY A 147 7.49 11.59 14.52
N ASN A 148 6.72 11.08 13.56
CA ASN A 148 5.29 10.89 13.73
C ASN A 148 4.94 9.52 14.33
N ASP A 149 4.01 9.49 15.27
CA ASP A 149 3.38 8.24 15.71
C ASP A 149 2.30 7.83 14.73
N VAL A 150 2.41 6.63 14.18
CA VAL A 150 1.52 6.14 13.13
C VAL A 150 0.87 4.83 13.55
N TRP A 151 -0.44 4.77 13.41
CA TRP A 151 -1.20 3.53 13.47
C TRP A 151 -1.81 3.23 12.10
N ARG A 152 -1.40 2.11 11.52
CA ARG A 152 -2.02 1.56 10.31
C ARG A 152 -2.91 0.41 10.69
N TRP A 153 -4.22 0.59 10.57
CA TRP A 153 -5.18 -0.46 10.79
C TRP A 153 -5.50 -1.12 9.45
N HIS A 154 -4.81 -2.22 9.14
CA HIS A 154 -4.89 -2.93 7.87
C HIS A 154 -6.09 -3.89 7.79
N GLY A 155 -6.54 -4.43 8.94
CA GLY A 155 -7.63 -5.40 9.00
C GLY A 155 -8.96 -4.82 8.52
N ILE A 156 -9.26 -3.55 8.80
CA ILE A 156 -10.46 -2.90 8.24
C ILE A 156 -10.43 -2.83 6.70
N GLY A 157 -9.25 -2.94 6.08
CA GLY A 157 -9.09 -2.81 4.64
C GLY A 157 -9.73 -3.92 3.82
N HIS A 158 -10.11 -5.06 4.43
CA HIS A 158 -10.88 -6.13 3.76
C HIS A 158 -12.32 -6.22 4.25
N ASP A 159 -12.77 -5.30 5.10
CA ASP A 159 -14.18 -5.21 5.49
C ASP A 159 -15.02 -4.78 4.27
N PRO A 160 -15.98 -5.60 3.80
CA PRO A 160 -16.72 -5.31 2.57
C PRO A 160 -17.48 -3.99 2.61
N ALA A 161 -17.97 -3.58 3.79
CA ALA A 161 -18.66 -2.29 3.94
C ALA A 161 -17.67 -1.13 3.87
N PHE A 162 -16.47 -1.26 4.44
CA PHE A 162 -15.43 -0.23 4.33
C PHE A 162 -14.92 -0.10 2.89
N VAL A 163 -14.70 -1.22 2.21
CA VAL A 163 -14.31 -1.26 0.79
C VAL A 163 -15.40 -0.59 -0.07
N ALA A 164 -16.68 -0.91 0.15
CA ALA A 164 -17.79 -0.29 -0.56
C ALA A 164 -17.92 1.22 -0.30
N ALA A 165 -17.62 1.67 0.93
CA ALA A 165 -17.62 3.08 1.28
C ALA A 165 -16.39 3.85 0.77
N THR A 166 -15.35 3.16 0.31
CA THR A 166 -14.07 3.75 -0.14
C THR A 166 -13.72 3.26 -1.56
N SER A 167 -12.86 2.26 -1.70
CA SER A 167 -12.26 1.85 -2.99
C SER A 167 -13.27 1.36 -4.03
N ALA A 168 -14.33 0.69 -3.60
CA ALA A 168 -15.39 0.21 -4.48
C ALA A 168 -16.60 1.15 -4.54
N HIS A 169 -16.47 2.38 -4.01
CA HIS A 169 -17.51 3.40 -4.11
C HIS A 169 -17.77 3.76 -5.59
N PRO A 170 -19.03 3.91 -6.05
CA PRO A 170 -19.34 4.16 -7.47
C PRO A 170 -18.59 5.35 -8.08
N ARG A 171 -18.44 6.44 -7.31
CA ARG A 171 -17.68 7.62 -7.75
C ARG A 171 -16.17 7.38 -7.83
N MET A 172 -15.62 6.51 -6.99
CA MET A 172 -14.21 6.10 -7.10
C MET A 172 -14.02 5.28 -8.38
N LEU A 173 -14.86 4.27 -8.61
CA LEU A 173 -14.79 3.43 -9.81
C LEU A 173 -14.94 4.25 -11.11
N HIS A 174 -15.83 5.24 -11.12
CA HIS A 174 -15.95 6.19 -12.23
C HIS A 174 -14.63 6.95 -12.47
N MET A 175 -14.01 7.48 -11.42
CA MET A 175 -12.72 8.18 -11.54
C MET A 175 -11.59 7.26 -12.02
N LEU A 176 -11.60 6.00 -11.61
CA LEU A 176 -10.60 5.03 -12.06
C LEU A 176 -10.75 4.68 -13.54
N GLU A 177 -11.98 4.48 -14.01
CA GLU A 177 -12.24 4.17 -15.42
C GLU A 177 -11.92 5.37 -16.33
N ILE A 178 -12.22 6.60 -15.91
CA ILE A 178 -11.86 7.78 -16.69
C ILE A 178 -10.34 8.04 -16.70
N LEU A 179 -9.60 7.69 -15.64
CA LEU A 179 -8.14 7.80 -15.58
C LEU A 179 -7.46 6.67 -16.35
N LEU A 180 -7.63 5.42 -15.90
CA LEU A 180 -6.95 4.24 -16.43
C LEU A 180 -7.50 3.81 -17.78
N GLY A 181 -8.82 3.84 -17.96
CA GLY A 181 -9.51 3.10 -19.01
C GLY A 181 -9.81 1.67 -18.61
N GLY A 182 -10.92 1.14 -19.11
CA GLY A 182 -11.39 -0.21 -18.81
C GLY A 182 -10.65 -1.32 -19.57
N PRO A 183 -10.74 -2.58 -19.10
CA PRO A 183 -11.44 -2.98 -17.87
C PRO A 183 -10.66 -2.62 -16.58
N VAL A 184 -11.34 -2.01 -15.61
CA VAL A 184 -10.80 -1.72 -14.27
C VAL A 184 -11.13 -2.88 -13.34
N LYS A 185 -10.14 -3.35 -12.56
CA LYS A 185 -10.37 -4.36 -11.54
C LYS A 185 -11.17 -3.75 -10.39
N ARG A 186 -12.27 -4.40 -10.00
CA ARG A 186 -13.01 -4.04 -8.79
C ARG A 186 -12.15 -4.34 -7.56
N PRO A 187 -11.83 -3.35 -6.71
CA PRO A 187 -11.05 -3.59 -5.51
C PRO A 187 -11.83 -4.47 -4.53
N ARG A 188 -11.19 -5.52 -4.03
CA ARG A 188 -11.72 -6.38 -2.95
C ARG A 188 -11.16 -5.99 -1.59
N ARG A 189 -10.11 -5.18 -1.56
CA ARG A 189 -9.57 -4.56 -0.35
C ARG A 189 -8.92 -3.19 -0.61
N ASN A 190 -8.54 -2.52 0.47
CA ASN A 190 -7.60 -1.41 0.48
C ASN A 190 -6.55 -1.62 1.58
N ARG A 191 -5.62 -0.68 1.75
CA ARG A 191 -4.57 -0.79 2.76
C ARG A 191 -5.06 -0.52 4.18
N GLY A 192 -6.31 -0.09 4.36
CA GLY A 192 -6.92 0.22 5.65
C GLY A 192 -6.78 1.69 6.05
N ILE A 193 -6.96 1.97 7.34
CA ILE A 193 -6.93 3.33 7.90
C ILE A 193 -5.52 3.65 8.42
N TYR A 194 -4.96 4.75 7.94
CA TYR A 194 -3.68 5.29 8.35
C TYR A 194 -3.94 6.51 9.23
N ALA A 195 -3.78 6.31 10.53
CA ALA A 195 -3.84 7.35 11.55
C ALA A 195 -2.43 7.92 11.80
N VAL A 196 -2.26 9.22 11.65
CA VAL A 196 -1.04 9.93 12.08
C VAL A 196 -1.42 10.82 13.24
N PHE A 197 -0.75 10.61 14.37
CA PHE A 197 -1.03 11.33 15.60
C PHE A 197 -0.18 12.61 15.69
N PRO A 198 -0.65 13.61 16.45
CA PRO A 198 0.15 14.76 16.86
C PRO A 198 1.50 14.38 17.43
N LEU A 199 2.50 15.23 17.21
CA LEU A 199 3.83 15.08 17.81
C LEU A 199 3.76 15.14 19.34
N ASP A 200 4.61 14.36 19.99
CA ASP A 200 4.90 14.55 21.41
C ASP A 200 5.70 15.86 21.52
N PRO A 201 5.30 16.83 22.36
CA PRO A 201 6.04 18.08 22.53
C PRO A 201 7.51 17.87 22.90
N GLU A 202 7.85 16.74 23.52
CA GLU A 202 9.21 16.37 23.92
C GLU A 202 9.96 15.54 22.85
N ALA A 203 9.29 15.15 21.75
CA ALA A 203 9.90 14.40 20.68
C ALA A 203 10.61 15.30 19.65
N ALA A 204 11.48 14.68 18.86
CA ALA A 204 12.08 15.34 17.70
C ALA A 204 10.99 15.76 16.69
N ALA A 205 11.20 16.90 16.04
CA ALA A 205 10.29 17.42 15.03
C ALA A 205 10.02 16.40 13.91
N SER A 206 8.77 16.39 13.43
CA SER A 206 8.35 15.60 12.28
C SER A 206 9.17 15.95 11.04
N GLN A 207 9.57 14.93 10.28
CA GLN A 207 10.34 15.07 9.05
C GLN A 207 9.66 14.31 7.92
N LEU A 208 9.81 14.84 6.70
CA LEU A 208 9.43 14.08 5.52
C LEU A 208 10.39 12.89 5.34
N GLY A 209 9.82 11.74 4.99
CA GLY A 209 10.54 10.53 4.57
C GLY A 209 10.14 10.13 3.15
N PRO A 210 10.63 10.84 2.11
CA PRO A 210 10.16 10.63 0.75
C PRO A 210 10.56 9.26 0.25
N HIS A 211 9.59 8.52 -0.30
CA HIS A 211 9.77 7.20 -0.87
C HIS A 211 8.76 6.95 -1.97
N MET A 212 9.02 5.92 -2.77
CA MET A 212 8.04 5.33 -3.69
C MET A 212 7.85 3.87 -3.32
N ASP A 213 6.60 3.44 -3.13
CA ASP A 213 6.29 2.03 -2.86
C ASP A 213 6.61 1.16 -4.08
N GLN A 214 7.46 0.14 -3.92
CA GLN A 214 7.79 -0.78 -5.02
C GLN A 214 6.65 -1.76 -5.25
N SER A 215 5.56 -1.25 -5.81
CA SER A 215 4.32 -1.97 -6.00
C SER A 215 3.87 -2.05 -7.44
N MET A 216 2.90 -2.93 -7.69
CA MET A 216 2.26 -3.16 -8.98
C MET A 216 1.07 -2.24 -9.23
N THR A 217 0.86 -1.24 -8.36
CA THR A 217 -0.24 -0.29 -8.41
C THR A 217 -0.08 0.64 -9.61
N GLU A 218 -1.13 0.80 -10.42
CA GLU A 218 -1.15 1.78 -11.52
C GLU A 218 -1.66 3.15 -11.03
N VAL A 219 -2.69 3.16 -10.18
CA VAL A 219 -3.19 4.36 -9.49
C VAL A 219 -3.24 4.12 -8.00
N SER A 220 -2.62 5.00 -7.21
CA SER A 220 -2.87 5.07 -5.78
C SER A 220 -3.87 6.19 -5.49
N ALA A 221 -4.69 6.02 -4.46
CA ALA A 221 -5.49 7.12 -3.94
C ALA A 221 -5.42 7.21 -2.43
N VAL A 222 -5.58 8.43 -1.93
CA VAL A 222 -5.73 8.71 -0.50
C VAL A 222 -7.04 9.47 -0.31
N THR A 223 -7.94 8.86 0.46
CA THR A 223 -9.23 9.45 0.85
C THR A 223 -9.14 9.92 2.30
N TYR A 224 -9.50 11.17 2.58
CA TYR A 224 -9.61 11.65 3.96
C TYR A 224 -10.93 11.25 4.58
N LEU A 225 -10.85 10.70 5.81
CA LEU A 225 -12.01 10.27 6.60
C LEU A 225 -12.47 11.37 7.56
N GLU A 226 -11.56 12.26 7.93
CA GLU A 226 -11.80 13.47 8.72
C GLU A 226 -11.10 14.67 8.05
N ASP A 227 -11.36 15.88 8.55
CA ASP A 227 -10.75 17.09 7.99
C ASP A 227 -9.26 17.15 8.35
N VAL A 228 -8.42 17.47 7.36
CA VAL A 228 -6.96 17.53 7.46
C VAL A 228 -6.49 18.92 7.06
N PRO A 229 -6.26 19.83 8.02
CA PRO A 229 -5.67 21.14 7.74
C PRO A 229 -4.17 21.02 7.38
N PRO A 230 -3.57 22.12 6.90
CA PRO A 230 -2.11 22.19 6.69
C PRO A 230 -1.34 21.80 7.95
N LEU A 231 -0.22 21.10 7.76
CA LEU A 231 0.68 20.63 8.81
C LEU A 231 0.03 19.67 9.81
N SER A 232 -1.04 18.98 9.41
CA SER A 232 -1.68 17.93 10.21
C SER A 232 -1.29 16.53 9.74
N GLY A 233 -0.07 16.35 9.21
CA GLY A 233 0.39 15.05 8.73
C GLY A 233 -0.32 14.59 7.46
N GLY A 234 -0.75 15.54 6.62
CA GLY A 234 -1.40 15.27 5.34
C GLY A 234 -0.51 14.46 4.40
N PHE A 235 -1.10 13.74 3.44
CA PHE A 235 -0.31 12.99 2.46
C PHE A 235 0.51 13.96 1.62
N THR A 236 1.85 13.85 1.67
CA THR A 236 2.74 14.75 0.95
C THR A 236 3.29 14.06 -0.29
N ILE A 237 3.09 14.67 -1.45
CA ILE A 237 3.56 14.17 -2.74
C ILE A 237 4.67 15.04 -3.32
N TYR A 238 5.41 14.48 -4.25
CA TYR A 238 6.41 15.17 -5.06
C TYR A 238 5.91 15.20 -6.52
N PRO A 239 5.22 16.27 -6.95
CA PRO A 239 4.70 16.40 -8.31
C PRO A 239 5.77 16.11 -9.37
N THR A 240 5.36 15.56 -10.51
CA THR A 240 6.25 15.21 -11.64
C THR A 240 7.22 14.06 -11.34
N SER A 241 7.33 13.59 -10.10
CA SER A 241 8.22 12.46 -9.75
C SER A 241 7.97 11.18 -10.55
N PRO A 242 6.72 10.78 -10.92
CA PRO A 242 6.53 9.64 -11.81
C PRO A 242 7.24 9.81 -13.15
N GLN A 243 7.20 11.02 -13.74
CA GLN A 243 7.79 11.30 -15.05
C GLN A 243 9.31 11.20 -15.05
N LEU A 244 9.92 11.48 -13.91
CA LEU A 244 11.36 11.32 -13.75
C LEU A 244 11.75 9.87 -13.45
N LEU A 245 10.96 9.15 -12.64
CA LEU A 245 11.27 7.77 -12.24
C LEU A 245 10.94 6.74 -13.32
N TYR A 246 9.84 6.91 -14.05
CA TYR A 246 9.34 5.92 -14.99
C TYR A 246 10.38 5.48 -16.03
N PRO A 247 11.13 6.39 -16.69
CA PRO A 247 12.18 6.01 -17.65
C PRO A 247 13.36 5.27 -17.02
N THR A 248 13.55 5.36 -15.70
CA THR A 248 14.65 4.66 -15.00
C THR A 248 14.30 3.22 -14.65
N SER A 249 13.03 2.81 -14.78
CA SER A 249 12.62 1.43 -14.52
C SER A 249 13.09 0.51 -15.63
N ALA A 250 13.40 -0.75 -15.31
CA ALA A 250 13.69 -1.73 -16.37
C ALA A 250 12.42 -2.24 -17.06
N GLN A 251 11.23 -2.02 -16.49
CA GLN A 251 9.96 -2.48 -17.06
C GLN A 251 8.85 -1.43 -16.91
N ALA A 252 7.91 -1.42 -17.85
CA ALA A 252 6.82 -0.44 -17.95
C ALA A 252 5.75 -0.61 -16.87
N LEU A 253 5.41 -1.84 -16.51
CA LEU A 253 4.25 -2.13 -15.65
C LEU A 253 4.64 -2.77 -14.31
N ASN A 254 5.77 -3.47 -14.25
CA ASN A 254 6.37 -3.91 -12.99
C ASN A 254 7.49 -2.95 -12.62
N TRP A 255 7.43 -2.28 -11.47
CA TRP A 255 8.54 -1.43 -11.06
C TRP A 255 9.81 -2.26 -10.83
N VAL A 256 10.88 -1.97 -11.57
CA VAL A 256 12.20 -2.59 -11.42
C VAL A 256 13.26 -1.51 -11.36
N ALA A 257 13.64 -1.10 -10.15
CA ALA A 257 14.65 -0.07 -9.94
C ALA A 257 16.02 -0.46 -10.54
N THR A 258 16.61 0.48 -11.27
CA THR A 258 17.98 0.41 -11.81
C THR A 258 18.92 1.31 -10.98
N GLU A 259 20.21 1.33 -11.32
CA GLU A 259 21.19 2.22 -10.69
C GLU A 259 20.82 3.71 -10.89
N GLN A 260 20.17 4.06 -12.00
CA GLN A 260 19.75 5.43 -12.29
C GLN A 260 18.63 5.91 -11.36
N SER A 261 17.77 4.99 -10.90
CA SER A 261 16.62 5.32 -10.05
C SER A 261 17.01 6.01 -8.74
N ALA A 262 18.18 5.67 -8.17
CA ALA A 262 18.67 6.29 -6.94
C ALA A 262 19.07 7.76 -7.16
N GLY A 263 19.80 8.05 -8.23
CA GLY A 263 20.18 9.43 -8.58
C GLY A 263 18.97 10.31 -8.88
N VAL A 264 17.95 9.76 -9.55
CA VAL A 264 16.68 10.46 -9.79
C VAL A 264 15.91 10.70 -8.50
N MET A 265 15.87 9.74 -7.57
CA MET A 265 15.26 9.93 -6.25
C MET A 265 15.94 11.05 -5.47
N ASP A 266 17.26 11.13 -5.48
CA ASP A 266 18.00 12.23 -4.84
C ASP A 266 17.66 13.59 -5.46
N ARG A 267 17.59 13.64 -6.80
CA ARG A 267 17.17 14.84 -7.54
C ARG A 267 15.74 15.27 -7.21
N ILE A 268 14.80 14.32 -7.12
CA ILE A 268 13.42 14.60 -6.73
C ILE A 268 13.38 15.26 -5.34
N LYS A 269 14.13 14.72 -4.37
CA LYS A 269 14.16 15.24 -3.00
C LYS A 269 14.78 16.63 -2.89
N SER A 270 15.70 16.99 -3.78
CA SER A 270 16.38 18.29 -3.76
C SER A 270 15.66 19.36 -4.59
N GLU A 271 15.15 19.01 -5.76
CA GLU A 271 14.64 19.98 -6.75
C GLU A 271 13.13 20.18 -6.66
N ILE A 272 12.36 19.14 -6.37
CA ILE A 272 10.88 19.20 -6.46
C ILE A 272 10.31 19.76 -5.18
N GLN A 273 9.40 20.73 -5.32
CA GLN A 273 8.62 21.29 -4.23
C GLN A 273 7.58 20.25 -3.77
N PRO A 274 7.69 19.69 -2.55
CA PRO A 274 6.66 18.80 -2.04
C PRO A 274 5.35 19.56 -1.82
N LEU A 275 4.23 18.87 -2.06
CA LEU A 275 2.89 19.38 -1.84
C LEU A 275 2.17 18.50 -0.81
N GLU A 276 1.63 19.11 0.25
CA GLU A 276 0.78 18.45 1.23
C GLU A 276 -0.68 18.50 0.78
N PHE A 277 -1.28 17.34 0.57
CA PHE A 277 -2.72 17.25 0.36
C PHE A 277 -3.43 17.64 1.67
N THR A 278 -4.14 18.77 1.67
CA THR A 278 -5.02 19.19 2.77
C THR A 278 -6.45 19.12 2.27
N GLY A 279 -7.45 18.94 3.15
CA GLY A 279 -8.82 18.77 2.67
C GLY A 279 -9.83 18.42 3.75
N GLN A 280 -11.07 18.20 3.33
CA GLN A 280 -12.18 17.77 4.18
C GLN A 280 -12.38 16.25 4.08
N ALA A 281 -13.13 15.69 5.03
CA ALA A 281 -13.63 14.33 4.94
C ALA A 281 -14.36 14.11 3.60
N GLY A 282 -13.90 13.14 2.80
CA GLY A 282 -14.46 12.83 1.48
C GLY A 282 -13.66 13.36 0.30
N ASP A 283 -12.67 14.21 0.54
CA ASP A 283 -11.70 14.60 -0.46
C ASP A 283 -10.78 13.41 -0.78
N VAL A 284 -10.44 13.29 -2.06
CA VAL A 284 -9.59 12.21 -2.58
C VAL A 284 -8.51 12.80 -3.47
N ILE A 285 -7.26 12.42 -3.23
CA ILE A 285 -6.18 12.62 -4.20
C ILE A 285 -5.90 11.29 -4.91
N PHE A 286 -5.86 11.34 -6.25
CA PHE A 286 -5.40 10.24 -7.09
C PHE A 286 -4.00 10.55 -7.57
N CYS A 287 -3.11 9.58 -7.49
CA CYS A 287 -1.73 9.68 -7.94
C CYS A 287 -1.42 8.52 -8.88
N HIS A 288 -0.49 8.74 -9.81
CA HIS A 288 0.19 7.64 -10.47
C HIS A 288 0.84 6.73 -9.41
N GLY A 289 0.82 5.41 -9.61
CA GLY A 289 1.27 4.44 -8.60
C GLY A 289 2.75 4.58 -8.20
N TRP A 290 3.56 5.21 -9.04
CA TRP A 290 4.98 5.51 -8.78
C TRP A 290 5.25 6.93 -8.29
N MET A 291 4.24 7.62 -7.78
CA MET A 291 4.40 8.92 -7.12
C MET A 291 5.30 8.80 -5.89
N VAL A 292 6.38 9.60 -5.85
CA VAL A 292 7.17 9.78 -4.64
C VAL A 292 6.33 10.57 -3.64
N HIS A 293 6.25 10.03 -2.43
CA HIS A 293 5.40 10.59 -1.38
C HIS A 293 5.99 10.35 0.02
N SER A 294 5.35 10.96 1.02
CA SER A 294 5.71 10.87 2.42
C SER A 294 4.46 11.01 3.28
N ALA A 295 4.52 10.50 4.51
CA ALA A 295 3.67 11.07 5.56
C ALA A 295 4.04 12.56 5.72
N GLY A 296 3.04 13.43 5.88
CA GLY A 296 3.27 14.86 6.04
C GLY A 296 3.87 15.22 7.38
N ILE A 297 4.29 16.48 7.46
CA ILE A 297 4.72 17.10 8.71
C ILE A 297 3.48 17.29 9.59
N HIS A 298 3.59 16.90 10.86
CA HIS A 298 2.47 17.00 11.81
C HIS A 298 2.80 17.93 12.97
N GLU A 299 2.34 19.17 12.93
CA GLU A 299 2.56 20.20 13.95
C GLU A 299 1.26 20.64 14.66
N THR A 300 0.12 20.03 14.31
CA THR A 300 -1.20 20.30 14.93
C THR A 300 -1.57 19.29 16.02
N ASP A 301 -2.71 19.51 16.68
CA ASP A 301 -3.27 18.71 17.77
C ASP A 301 -4.38 17.71 17.33
N ARG A 302 -4.59 17.53 16.02
CA ARG A 302 -5.63 16.65 15.46
C ARG A 302 -5.04 15.40 14.86
N ILE A 303 -5.68 14.25 15.06
CA ILE A 303 -5.28 13.00 14.39
C ILE A 303 -5.69 13.07 12.92
N ARG A 304 -4.77 12.77 12.01
CA ARG A 304 -5.12 12.58 10.60
C ARG A 304 -5.58 11.17 10.35
N LEU A 305 -6.80 11.00 9.84
CA LEU A 305 -7.35 9.71 9.40
C LEU A 305 -7.51 9.68 7.88
N ALA A 306 -6.82 8.74 7.23
CA ALA A 306 -6.92 8.54 5.78
C ALA A 306 -7.02 7.05 5.41
N ALA A 307 -7.79 6.74 4.37
CA ALA A 307 -7.75 5.45 3.71
C ALA A 307 -6.75 5.49 2.54
N VAL A 308 -5.82 4.54 2.50
CA VAL A 308 -4.86 4.39 1.39
C VAL A 308 -5.28 3.23 0.50
N GLN A 309 -5.32 3.47 -0.80
CA GLN A 309 -6.01 2.61 -1.76
C GLN A 309 -5.13 2.39 -3.00
N ASP A 310 -5.15 1.17 -3.52
CA ASP A 310 -4.41 0.76 -4.71
C ASP A 310 -5.39 0.29 -5.78
N PHE A 311 -5.16 0.68 -7.03
CA PHE A 311 -6.03 0.36 -8.15
C PHE A 311 -5.24 -0.06 -9.38
N ASN A 312 -5.85 -0.97 -10.14
CA ASN A 312 -5.29 -1.52 -11.37
C ASN A 312 -6.37 -1.78 -12.40
N LYS A 313 -5.95 -1.85 -13.65
CA LYS A 313 -6.67 -2.54 -14.71
C LYS A 313 -6.69 -4.04 -14.47
N VAL A 314 -7.65 -4.71 -15.10
CA VAL A 314 -7.52 -6.14 -15.34
C VAL A 314 -6.43 -6.35 -16.36
N ARG A 315 -5.46 -7.19 -16.02
CA ARG A 315 -4.36 -7.59 -16.89
C ARG A 315 -4.04 -9.05 -16.64
N GLU A 316 -3.45 -9.71 -17.62
CA GLU A 316 -2.78 -10.99 -17.38
C GLU A 316 -1.64 -10.78 -16.38
N ARG A 317 -1.62 -11.64 -15.35
CA ARG A 317 -0.65 -11.58 -14.27
C ARG A 317 0.14 -12.88 -14.17
N SER A 318 1.28 -12.85 -13.51
CA SER A 318 2.06 -14.07 -13.22
C SER A 318 1.94 -14.44 -11.74
N HIS A 319 3.05 -14.74 -11.09
CA HIS A 319 3.10 -15.26 -9.73
C HIS A 319 2.90 -14.11 -8.72
N MET A 320 2.41 -14.45 -7.53
CA MET A 320 2.41 -13.48 -6.44
C MET A 320 3.84 -13.11 -6.05
N ARG A 321 4.00 -11.89 -5.55
CA ARG A 321 5.22 -11.39 -4.91
C ARG A 321 5.42 -12.02 -3.53
N TRP A 322 5.74 -13.31 -3.53
CA TRP A 322 5.97 -14.09 -2.31
C TRP A 322 7.35 -13.83 -1.71
N THR A 323 7.44 -14.02 -0.40
CA THR A 323 8.68 -13.98 0.37
C THR A 323 8.70 -15.13 1.35
N ALA A 324 9.76 -15.93 1.34
CA ALA A 324 10.05 -16.95 2.34
C ALA A 324 10.87 -16.34 3.48
N ALA A 325 10.52 -16.71 4.71
CA ALA A 325 11.25 -16.32 5.91
C ALA A 325 12.71 -16.80 5.88
N GLY A 326 13.54 -16.06 6.61
CA GLY A 326 14.88 -16.48 6.93
C GLY A 326 14.86 -17.57 8.00
N LYS A 327 15.31 -18.78 7.66
CA LYS A 327 15.45 -19.89 8.59
C LYS A 327 16.87 -19.91 9.17
N ASN A 328 17.02 -20.25 10.46
CA ASN A 328 18.30 -20.32 11.18
C ASN A 328 19.15 -19.03 11.11
N GLY A 329 18.51 -17.86 11.11
CA GLY A 329 19.20 -16.56 11.01
C GLY A 329 19.68 -16.18 9.61
N GLY A 330 19.36 -16.99 8.59
CA GLY A 330 19.59 -16.65 7.19
C GLY A 330 18.68 -15.51 6.69
N PRO A 331 18.99 -14.90 5.54
CA PRO A 331 18.15 -13.83 4.98
C PRO A 331 16.82 -14.36 4.45
N ARG A 332 15.85 -13.45 4.29
CA ARG A 332 14.62 -13.72 3.55
C ARG A 332 14.92 -13.95 2.08
N ILE A 333 14.15 -14.84 1.46
CA ILE A 333 14.27 -15.16 0.03
C ILE A 333 12.98 -14.74 -0.68
N HIS A 334 13.12 -14.09 -1.83
CA HIS A 334 11.99 -13.52 -2.56
C HIS A 334 11.73 -14.30 -3.83
N CYS A 335 10.46 -14.52 -4.15
CA CYS A 335 10.03 -15.19 -5.37
C CYS A 335 10.25 -14.26 -6.57
N ASP A 336 10.81 -14.77 -7.65
CA ASP A 336 10.96 -14.01 -8.90
C ASP A 336 9.68 -13.97 -9.74
N MET A 337 9.70 -13.18 -10.82
CA MET A 337 8.55 -13.05 -11.73
C MET A 337 8.18 -14.36 -12.46
N GLY A 338 9.08 -15.35 -12.45
CA GLY A 338 8.87 -16.69 -12.97
C GLY A 338 8.36 -17.68 -11.92
N GLY A 339 8.06 -17.23 -10.70
CA GLY A 339 7.52 -18.09 -9.65
C GLY A 339 8.59 -18.90 -8.92
N VAL A 340 9.86 -18.50 -9.00
CA VAL A 340 10.96 -19.31 -8.48
C VAL A 340 11.55 -18.70 -7.21
N PHE A 341 11.66 -19.52 -6.16
CA PHE A 341 12.57 -19.27 -5.04
C PHE A 341 13.88 -20.03 -5.27
N ARG A 342 15.00 -19.42 -4.92
CA ARG A 342 16.33 -20.06 -4.94
C ARG A 342 16.99 -19.87 -3.58
N PHE A 343 17.15 -20.96 -2.85
CA PHE A 343 17.83 -21.01 -1.57
C PHE A 343 19.30 -21.36 -1.78
N PRO A 344 20.23 -20.76 -1.03
CA PRO A 344 21.64 -21.14 -1.07
C PRO A 344 21.82 -22.60 -0.59
N GLU A 345 22.62 -23.38 -1.31
CA GLU A 345 22.97 -24.75 -0.89
C GLU A 345 23.94 -24.78 0.31
N GLU A 346 24.79 -23.75 0.43
CA GLU A 346 25.75 -23.59 1.52
C GLU A 346 25.12 -22.90 2.74
N SER A 347 24.03 -23.46 3.27
CA SER A 347 23.44 -22.99 4.52
C SER A 347 23.21 -24.15 5.48
N ASP A 348 23.20 -23.86 6.79
CA ASP A 348 22.83 -24.83 7.84
C ASP A 348 21.32 -25.17 7.81
N ASP A 349 20.62 -24.83 6.74
CA ASP A 349 19.22 -25.12 6.50
C ASP A 349 19.07 -26.16 5.39
N ASP A 350 18.18 -27.12 5.59
CA ASP A 350 17.77 -28.06 4.53
C ASP A 350 16.84 -27.31 3.56
N PRO A 351 17.30 -26.98 2.34
CA PRO A 351 16.49 -26.22 1.41
C PRO A 351 15.32 -27.06 0.84
N ALA A 352 15.24 -28.36 1.12
CA ALA A 352 14.21 -29.26 0.60
C ALA A 352 13.04 -29.51 1.57
N ASP A 353 13.12 -29.07 2.82
CA ASP A 353 12.12 -29.44 3.85
C ASP A 353 10.74 -28.77 3.66
N GLY A 354 10.68 -27.70 2.86
CA GLY A 354 9.46 -26.94 2.58
C GLY A 354 8.89 -26.20 3.79
N TYR A 355 9.58 -26.22 4.92
CA TYR A 355 9.09 -25.76 6.22
C TYR A 355 9.38 -24.29 6.49
N ARG A 356 9.70 -23.52 5.44
CA ARG A 356 9.85 -22.07 5.52
C ARG A 356 8.50 -21.40 5.39
N GLU A 357 8.17 -20.58 6.37
CA GLU A 357 7.01 -19.73 6.34
C GLU A 357 7.10 -18.72 5.18
N VAL A 358 6.08 -18.70 4.32
CA VAL A 358 5.96 -17.78 3.19
C VAL A 358 4.85 -16.78 3.41
N THR A 359 5.10 -15.54 2.98
CA THR A 359 4.18 -14.41 3.14
C THR A 359 4.17 -13.55 1.89
N ASN A 360 3.13 -12.74 1.75
CA ASN A 360 3.06 -11.68 0.75
C ASN A 360 2.75 -10.33 1.44
N GLN A 361 2.86 -9.24 0.67
CA GLN A 361 2.40 -7.92 1.12
C GLN A 361 0.86 -7.88 1.10
N TRP A 362 0.24 -8.60 2.02
CA TRP A 362 -1.18 -8.88 2.00
C TRP A 362 -2.04 -7.62 2.02
N ILE A 363 -1.51 -6.49 2.51
CA ILE A 363 -2.24 -5.22 2.62
C ILE A 363 -2.72 -4.63 1.28
N MET A 364 -2.18 -5.09 0.16
CA MET A 364 -2.50 -4.61 -1.19
C MET A 364 -3.55 -5.46 -1.91
N ASP A 365 -4.39 -4.83 -2.73
CA ASP A 365 -5.40 -5.51 -3.53
C ASP A 365 -4.82 -6.28 -4.74
N SER A 366 -3.68 -5.85 -5.26
CA SER A 366 -2.94 -6.53 -6.32
C SER A 366 -1.54 -6.89 -5.81
N ASN A 367 -1.24 -8.18 -5.85
CA ASN A 367 0.04 -8.71 -5.36
C ASN A 367 0.78 -9.57 -6.38
N GLU A 368 0.16 -9.85 -7.52
CA GLU A 368 0.78 -10.55 -8.62
C GLU A 368 1.52 -9.58 -9.55
N PHE A 369 2.64 -10.05 -10.12
CA PHE A 369 3.32 -9.32 -11.19
C PHE A 369 2.43 -9.25 -12.42
N VAL A 370 2.52 -8.16 -13.18
CA VAL A 370 1.95 -8.10 -14.52
C VAL A 370 2.81 -8.97 -15.44
N LEU A 371 2.17 -9.77 -16.31
CA LEU A 371 2.86 -10.77 -17.11
C LEU A 371 3.86 -10.16 -18.13
N THR A 372 3.55 -8.97 -18.67
CA THR A 372 4.48 -8.29 -19.60
C THR A 372 5.71 -7.76 -18.88
N ARG A 373 6.85 -7.81 -19.59
CA ARG A 373 8.16 -7.33 -19.12
C ARG A 373 8.77 -6.32 -20.07
N GLU A 374 7.94 -5.64 -20.85
CA GLU A 374 8.36 -4.61 -21.78
C GLU A 374 9.06 -3.46 -21.07
N ALA A 375 10.04 -2.85 -21.74
CA ALA A 375 10.69 -1.63 -21.27
C ALA A 375 9.69 -0.47 -21.17
N PRO A 376 9.97 0.56 -20.33
CA PRO A 376 9.13 1.75 -20.25
C PRO A 376 8.83 2.36 -21.62
N TYR A 377 7.61 2.85 -21.80
CA TYR A 377 7.19 3.56 -23.00
C TYR A 377 7.72 5.00 -23.04
N ASP A 378 7.76 5.63 -24.21
CA ASP A 378 8.06 7.06 -24.32
C ASP A 378 7.00 7.94 -23.61
N ASP A 379 5.74 7.51 -23.67
CA ASP A 379 4.63 8.09 -22.89
C ASP A 379 4.12 7.05 -21.87
N MET A 380 4.34 7.31 -20.57
CA MET A 380 3.84 6.43 -19.50
C MET A 380 2.31 6.27 -19.51
N PHE A 381 1.60 7.23 -20.11
CA PHE A 381 0.15 7.25 -20.20
C PHE A 381 -0.37 6.71 -21.53
N ARG A 382 0.48 6.10 -22.36
CA ARG A 382 0.11 5.56 -23.68
C ARG A 382 -1.15 4.70 -23.66
N GLU A 383 -1.33 3.90 -22.63
CA GLU A 383 -2.47 2.99 -22.49
C GLU A 383 -3.62 3.59 -21.65
N TRP A 384 -3.48 4.79 -21.11
CA TRP A 384 -4.45 5.38 -20.18
C TRP A 384 -5.59 6.09 -20.92
N ASN A 385 -6.77 6.15 -20.31
CA ASN A 385 -7.92 6.83 -20.91
C ASN A 385 -7.82 8.35 -20.76
N LEU A 386 -7.51 8.83 -19.54
CA LEU A 386 -7.39 10.25 -19.22
C LEU A 386 -8.50 11.13 -19.84
N GLY A 387 -9.76 10.66 -19.76
CA GLY A 387 -10.92 11.38 -20.28
C GLY A 387 -11.11 11.35 -21.80
N GLN A 388 -10.30 10.61 -22.57
CA GLN A 388 -10.43 10.50 -24.02
C GLN A 388 -11.70 9.76 -24.47
N ARG A 389 -12.17 8.81 -23.66
CA ARG A 389 -13.37 8.00 -23.89
C ARG A 389 -14.33 8.14 -22.70
N PRO A 390 -15.65 8.07 -22.94
CA PRO A 390 -16.63 8.08 -21.86
C PRO A 390 -16.45 6.88 -20.93
N VAL A 391 -16.93 7.03 -19.69
CA VAL A 391 -17.03 5.95 -18.71
C VAL A 391 -18.22 5.06 -19.08
N GLU A 392 -17.98 3.77 -19.27
CA GLU A 392 -18.99 2.79 -19.67
C GLU A 392 -19.38 1.84 -18.53
N GLY A 393 -18.70 1.93 -17.38
CA GLY A 393 -18.88 1.01 -16.26
C GLY A 393 -18.15 -0.30 -16.49
N ASN A 394 -17.04 -0.29 -17.23
CA ASN A 394 -16.23 -1.48 -17.52
C ASN A 394 -15.39 -1.86 -16.29
N ILE A 395 -16.09 -2.32 -15.25
CA ILE A 395 -15.56 -2.78 -13.97
C ILE A 395 -15.70 -4.30 -13.93
N VAL A 396 -14.58 -4.98 -13.76
CA VAL A 396 -14.53 -6.44 -13.70
C VAL A 396 -14.31 -6.88 -12.26
N ASP A 397 -15.22 -7.74 -11.78
CA ASP A 397 -15.12 -8.34 -10.45
C ASP A 397 -14.26 -9.62 -10.50
N GLU A 398 -12.96 -9.43 -10.66
CA GLU A 398 -11.97 -10.50 -10.59
C GLU A 398 -11.91 -11.09 -9.17
N PRO A 399 -11.79 -12.43 -9.02
CA PRO A 399 -11.58 -13.05 -7.71
C PRO A 399 -10.37 -12.43 -6.99
N ALA A 400 -10.49 -12.24 -5.69
CA ALA A 400 -9.39 -11.71 -4.91
C ALA A 400 -8.18 -12.65 -4.95
N TRP A 401 -6.95 -12.14 -4.84
CA TRP A 401 -5.77 -13.01 -4.90
C TRP A 401 -5.80 -14.10 -3.79
N TRP A 402 -6.36 -13.82 -2.61
CA TRP A 402 -6.47 -14.86 -1.58
C TRP A 402 -7.46 -15.96 -1.97
N GLU A 403 -8.51 -15.65 -2.73
CA GLU A 403 -9.43 -16.66 -3.27
C GLU A 403 -8.75 -17.50 -4.36
N LYS A 404 -8.03 -16.86 -5.29
CA LYS A 404 -7.31 -17.56 -6.37
C LYS A 404 -6.28 -18.56 -5.84
N TYR A 405 -5.57 -18.19 -4.77
CA TYR A 405 -4.53 -18.99 -4.16
C TYR A 405 -5.03 -19.84 -2.98
N ASN A 406 -6.34 -19.89 -2.73
CA ASN A 406 -6.96 -20.64 -1.62
C ASN A 406 -6.33 -20.32 -0.25
N LEU A 407 -6.04 -19.03 -0.02
CA LEU A 407 -5.51 -18.52 1.22
C LEU A 407 -6.68 -18.00 2.08
N PRO A 408 -6.87 -18.48 3.31
CA PRO A 408 -7.97 -17.99 4.13
C PRO A 408 -7.65 -16.56 4.59
N LEU A 409 -8.38 -15.57 4.08
CA LEU A 409 -8.27 -14.22 4.62
C LEU A 409 -9.01 -14.19 5.95
N LEU A 410 -8.26 -14.06 7.04
CA LEU A 410 -8.83 -13.93 8.37
C LEU A 410 -9.37 -12.49 8.52
N PRO A 411 -10.43 -12.30 9.31
CA PRO A 411 -10.88 -13.21 10.34
C PRO A 411 -11.89 -14.28 9.89
N ALA A 412 -11.90 -15.39 10.62
CA ALA A 412 -12.97 -16.38 10.57
C ALA A 412 -14.30 -15.80 11.13
N ALA A 413 -15.40 -16.49 10.83
CA ALA A 413 -16.72 -16.15 11.38
C ALA A 413 -16.68 -16.00 12.92
N GLY A 414 -17.26 -14.90 13.42
CA GLY A 414 -17.36 -14.62 14.86
C GLY A 414 -16.32 -13.65 15.43
N MET A 415 -15.28 -13.30 14.69
CA MET A 415 -14.32 -12.28 15.14
C MET A 415 -14.88 -10.86 14.93
N PRO A 416 -14.45 -9.87 15.73
CA PRO A 416 -14.90 -8.51 15.54
C PRO A 416 -14.34 -7.90 14.23
N ARG A 417 -15.08 -6.95 13.66
CA ARG A 417 -14.74 -6.31 12.38
C ARG A 417 -13.37 -5.66 12.41
N GLY A 418 -12.66 -5.74 11.28
CA GLY A 418 -11.31 -5.21 11.09
C GLY A 418 -10.22 -5.93 11.90
N THR A 419 -10.49 -7.12 12.43
CA THR A 419 -9.44 -8.08 12.80
C THR A 419 -8.86 -8.70 11.52
N GLY A 420 -7.92 -9.64 11.64
CA GLY A 420 -7.58 -10.48 10.51
C GLY A 420 -6.38 -10.06 9.66
N GLY A 421 -6.06 -10.89 8.69
CA GLY A 421 -4.82 -10.87 7.92
C GLY A 421 -4.69 -12.13 7.08
N THR A 422 -3.70 -12.16 6.20
CA THR A 422 -3.39 -13.39 5.45
C THR A 422 -2.48 -14.27 6.29
N PRO A 423 -2.81 -15.55 6.49
CA PRO A 423 -1.95 -16.47 7.20
C PRO A 423 -0.64 -16.60 6.45
N ALA A 424 0.43 -16.70 7.22
CA ALA A 424 1.62 -17.32 6.69
C ALA A 424 1.38 -18.83 6.54
N VAL A 425 1.89 -19.40 5.46
CA VAL A 425 1.76 -20.81 5.09
C VAL A 425 3.16 -21.40 4.87
N PRO A 426 3.37 -22.73 5.02
CA PRO A 426 4.59 -23.39 4.58
C PRO A 426 4.88 -23.18 3.09
N LEU A 427 6.15 -23.15 2.71
CA LEU A 427 6.58 -23.05 1.30
C LEU A 427 6.05 -24.22 0.47
N SER A 428 6.02 -25.42 1.04
CA SER A 428 5.48 -26.64 0.40
C SER A 428 3.98 -26.56 0.09
N ASP A 429 3.22 -25.68 0.74
CA ASP A 429 1.80 -25.49 0.44
C ASP A 429 1.58 -24.71 -0.86
N ILE A 430 2.58 -23.96 -1.31
CA ILE A 430 2.46 -23.07 -2.49
C ILE A 430 3.43 -23.40 -3.62
N ALA A 431 4.44 -24.23 -3.38
CA ALA A 431 5.52 -24.49 -4.32
C ALA A 431 5.98 -25.95 -4.30
N GLU A 432 6.51 -26.42 -5.42
CA GLU A 432 7.11 -27.74 -5.59
C GLU A 432 8.64 -27.63 -5.58
N TYR A 433 9.32 -28.54 -4.88
CA TYR A 433 10.78 -28.62 -4.87
C TYR A 433 11.31 -29.25 -6.15
N GLY A 434 12.21 -28.55 -6.83
CA GLY A 434 12.81 -28.98 -8.10
C GLY A 434 14.22 -29.53 -7.99
N GLY A 435 14.80 -29.64 -6.78
CA GLY A 435 16.22 -29.90 -6.59
C GLY A 435 17.06 -28.62 -6.53
N ASP A 436 18.32 -28.75 -6.10
CA ASP A 436 19.34 -27.68 -6.10
C ASP A 436 18.84 -26.37 -5.48
N GLY A 437 18.19 -26.48 -4.32
CA GLY A 437 17.64 -25.34 -3.58
C GLY A 437 16.53 -24.56 -4.28
N THR A 438 15.93 -25.12 -5.34
CA THR A 438 14.95 -24.42 -6.18
C THR A 438 13.53 -24.86 -5.88
N TRP A 439 12.63 -23.91 -5.62
CA TRP A 439 11.19 -24.14 -5.47
C TRP A 439 10.40 -23.37 -6.52
N ARG A 440 9.38 -24.01 -7.11
CA ARG A 440 8.53 -23.42 -8.15
C ARG A 440 7.09 -23.28 -7.67
N VAL A 441 6.60 -22.06 -7.62
CA VAL A 441 5.23 -21.71 -7.26
C VAL A 441 4.31 -21.96 -8.45
N ALA A 442 3.17 -22.61 -8.22
CA ALA A 442 2.12 -22.68 -9.23
C ALA A 442 1.42 -21.31 -9.37
N SER A 443 1.38 -20.76 -10.59
CA SER A 443 0.58 -19.55 -10.84
C SER A 443 -0.89 -19.91 -10.98
N ARG A 444 -1.75 -19.20 -10.24
CA ARG A 444 -3.23 -19.29 -10.33
C ARG A 444 -3.87 -17.97 -10.75
N ALA A 445 -3.05 -17.00 -11.17
CA ALA A 445 -3.47 -15.61 -11.29
C ALA A 445 -4.54 -15.36 -12.36
N ASN A 446 -4.56 -16.19 -13.42
CA ASN A 446 -5.45 -16.05 -14.58
C ASN A 446 -6.43 -17.22 -14.76
N ASP A 447 -6.51 -18.17 -13.83
CA ASP A 447 -7.38 -19.35 -13.97
C ASP A 447 -8.84 -18.96 -14.15
N TRP A 448 -9.25 -17.86 -13.50
CA TRP A 448 -10.59 -17.28 -13.58
C TRP A 448 -10.94 -16.71 -14.96
N MET A 449 -9.95 -16.43 -15.82
CA MET A 449 -10.18 -15.91 -17.18
C MET A 449 -10.50 -17.03 -18.19
N ARG A 450 -10.30 -18.29 -17.81
CA ARG A 450 -10.52 -19.48 -18.65
C ARG A 450 -11.85 -20.19 -18.38
N LEU A 451 -12.58 -19.73 -17.36
CA LEU A 451 -13.92 -20.14 -16.99
C LEU A 451 -14.94 -19.25 -17.71
#